data_AF-A0A084GX77-F1
#
_entry.id   AF-A0A084GX77-F1
#
_cell.length_a   1.000
_cell.length_b   1.000
_cell.length_c   1.000
_cell.angle_alpha   90.00
_cell.angle_beta   90.00
_cell.angle_gamma   90.00
#
_symmetry.space_group_name_H-M   'P 1'
#
loop_
_entity.id
_entity.type
_entity.pdbx_description
1 polymer ?
#
loop_
_entity_poly.entity_id
_entity_poly.type
_entity_poly.pdbx_seq_one_letter_code
_entity_poly.pdbx_strand_id
1 'polypeptide(L)'
;MIVIFLRLLLLALVVFILYSLAKYVLNPKRKLELAQEQNQFYLLDDPGNVRKNFLLTYKGVRFEGEKYLGTTDQAFEVVSIFIWTDTPSKLQGLSLSDFTFITDKVKENYPHAAIDWKSPVREFLSKAQKP
;
A
#
# COMPACT_ATOMS: atom_id res chain seq x y z
N MET A 1 46.95 23.93 1.76
CA MET A 1 46.31 23.14 2.84
C MET A 1 44.80 23.42 2.92
N ILE A 2 44.36 24.63 3.31
CA ILE A 2 42.93 24.99 3.43
C ILE A 2 42.10 24.77 2.15
N VAL A 3 42.65 25.08 0.97
CA VAL A 3 41.94 24.89 -0.31
C VAL A 3 41.65 23.43 -0.60
N ILE A 4 42.52 22.51 -0.18
CA ILE A 4 42.33 21.06 -0.36
C ILE A 4 41.20 20.58 0.57
N PHE A 5 41.21 21.02 1.84
CA PHE A 5 40.14 20.70 2.77
C PHE A 5 38.78 21.25 2.31
N LEU A 6 38.74 22.47 1.75
CA LEU A 6 37.51 23.03 1.20
C LEU A 6 36.98 22.20 0.02
N ARG A 7 37.86 21.75 -0.89
CA ARG A 7 37.48 20.87 -2.01
C ARG A 7 36.95 19.52 -1.54
N LEU A 8 37.58 18.92 -0.53
CA LEU A 8 37.12 17.66 0.07
C LEU A 8 35.76 17.83 0.79
N LEU A 9 35.56 18.94 1.49
CA LEU A 9 34.29 19.27 2.13
C LEU A 9 33.16 19.42 1.09
N LEU A 10 33.43 20.15 0.00
CA LEU A 10 32.46 20.31 -1.08
C LEU A 10 32.14 18.97 -1.76
N LEU A 11 33.14 18.12 -1.99
CA LEU A 11 32.92 16.78 -2.53
C LEU A 11 32.04 15.94 -1.58
N ALA A 12 32.35 15.95 -0.28
CA ALA A 12 31.57 15.25 0.73
C ALA A 12 30.11 15.75 0.78
N LEU A 13 29.91 17.06 0.63
CA LEU A 13 28.58 17.67 0.56
C LEU A 13 27.80 17.16 -0.66
N VAL A 14 28.44 17.12 -1.84
CA VAL A 14 27.80 16.59 -3.07
C VAL A 14 27.42 15.12 -2.87
N VAL A 15 28.31 14.28 -2.34
CA VAL A 15 28.02 12.87 -2.06
C VAL A 15 26.86 12.73 -1.07
N PHE A 16 26.84 13.55 -0.01
CA PHE A 16 25.78 13.56 0.98
C PHE A 16 24.41 13.94 0.37
N ILE A 17 24.38 14.96 -0.49
CA ILE A 17 23.17 15.38 -1.20
C ILE A 17 22.68 14.26 -2.11
N LEU A 18 23.56 13.68 -2.94
CA LEU A 18 23.20 12.59 -3.85
C LEU A 18 22.66 11.37 -3.10
N TYR A 19 23.30 10.98 -1.99
CA TYR A 19 22.82 9.91 -1.12
C TYR A 19 21.44 10.22 -0.54
N SER A 20 21.24 11.46 -0.08
CA SER A 20 19.96 11.89 0.51
C SER A 20 18.84 11.90 -0.52
N LEU A 21 19.10 12.39 -1.75
CA LEU A 21 18.15 12.35 -2.86
C LEU A 21 17.81 10.92 -3.25
N ALA A 22 18.82 10.04 -3.40
CA ALA A 22 18.60 8.65 -3.72
C ALA A 22 17.72 7.96 -2.66
N LYS A 23 18.05 8.15 -1.38
CA LYS A 23 17.26 7.62 -0.25
C LYS A 23 15.82 8.15 -0.24
N TYR A 24 15.63 9.41 -0.59
CA TYR A 24 14.30 10.03 -0.66
C TYR A 24 13.46 9.47 -1.82
N VAL A 25 14.03 9.38 -3.02
CA VAL A 25 13.32 8.87 -4.22
C VAL A 25 13.05 7.37 -4.11
N LEU A 26 13.94 6.61 -3.50
CA LEU A 26 13.77 5.17 -3.28
C LEU A 26 12.83 4.84 -2.12
N ASN A 27 12.33 5.85 -1.38
CA ASN A 27 11.39 5.61 -0.29
C ASN A 27 10.07 5.06 -0.86
N PRO A 28 9.68 3.82 -0.54
CA PRO A 28 8.52 3.17 -1.13
C PRO A 28 7.20 3.90 -0.80
N LYS A 29 7.14 4.63 0.32
CA LYS A 29 5.98 5.47 0.65
C LYS A 29 5.74 6.56 -0.38
N ARG A 30 6.80 7.11 -0.99
CA ARG A 30 6.65 8.15 -2.01
C ARG A 30 5.99 7.61 -3.28
N LYS A 31 6.25 6.35 -3.63
CA LYS A 31 5.59 5.69 -4.78
C LYS A 31 4.08 5.54 -4.55
N LEU A 32 3.68 5.18 -3.32
CA LEU A 32 2.26 5.11 -2.93
C LEU A 32 1.58 6.48 -3.03
N GLU A 33 2.21 7.54 -2.51
CA GLU A 33 1.68 8.90 -2.58
C GLU A 33 1.52 9.37 -4.03
N LEU A 34 2.53 9.14 -4.87
CA LEU A 34 2.47 9.50 -6.30
C LEU A 34 1.34 8.75 -7.02
N ALA A 35 1.18 7.46 -6.75
CA ALA A 35 0.07 6.69 -7.33
C ALA A 35 -1.29 7.20 -6.86
N GLN A 36 -1.39 7.61 -5.59
CA GLN A 36 -2.61 8.22 -5.04
C GLN A 36 -2.92 9.56 -5.73
N GLU A 37 -1.92 10.43 -5.88
CA GLU A 37 -2.05 11.71 -6.60
C GLU A 37 -2.47 11.51 -8.07
N GLN A 38 -2.00 10.43 -8.69
CA GLN A 38 -2.32 10.05 -10.07
C GLN A 38 -3.60 9.22 -10.22
N ASN A 39 -4.33 8.96 -9.14
CA ASN A 39 -5.54 8.12 -9.12
C ASN A 39 -5.32 6.66 -9.59
N GLN A 40 -4.09 6.17 -9.50
CA GLN A 40 -3.69 4.84 -9.96
C GLN A 40 -3.80 3.78 -8.87
N PHE A 41 -3.83 2.51 -9.29
CA PHE A 41 -3.65 1.40 -8.37
C PHE A 41 -2.18 1.28 -7.97
N TYR A 42 -1.90 1.18 -6.69
CA TYR A 42 -0.58 0.75 -6.20
C TYR A 42 -0.73 0.03 -4.88
N LEU A 43 -0.10 -1.15 -4.76
CA LEU A 43 -0.02 -1.94 -3.54
C LEU A 43 1.40 -1.87 -2.99
N LEU A 44 1.52 -1.31 -1.79
CA LEU A 44 2.74 -1.27 -1.00
C LEU A 44 2.65 -2.28 0.13
N ASP A 45 3.34 -3.39 -0.02
CA ASP A 45 3.35 -4.47 0.95
C ASP A 45 4.77 -4.95 1.27
N ASP A 46 4.91 -5.58 2.42
CA ASP A 46 6.09 -6.27 2.91
C ASP A 46 5.72 -7.75 3.11
N PRO A 47 5.87 -8.60 2.07
CA PRO A 47 5.41 -9.99 2.10
C PRO A 47 6.10 -10.83 3.19
N GLY A 48 7.35 -10.47 3.53
CA GLY A 48 8.12 -11.16 4.58
C GLY A 48 7.65 -10.84 5.99
N ASN A 49 6.77 -9.86 6.18
CA ASN A 49 6.25 -9.48 7.48
C ASN A 49 4.72 -9.52 7.50
N VAL A 50 4.19 -10.65 7.96
CA VAL A 50 2.74 -10.88 8.07
C VAL A 50 2.06 -10.01 9.14
N ARG A 51 2.80 -9.49 10.12
CA ARG A 51 2.24 -8.61 11.17
C ARG A 51 2.10 -7.16 10.73
N LYS A 52 2.71 -6.80 9.61
CA LYS A 52 2.72 -5.44 9.09
C LYS A 52 1.61 -5.28 8.07
N ASN A 53 0.75 -4.29 8.27
CA ASN A 53 -0.31 -3.98 7.32
C ASN A 53 0.31 -3.56 5.98
N PHE A 54 -0.32 -3.95 4.88
CA PHE A 54 -0.05 -3.33 3.59
C PHE A 54 -0.85 -2.05 3.44
N LEU A 55 -0.37 -1.19 2.54
CA LEU A 55 -1.08 0.01 2.12
C LEU A 55 -1.39 -0.13 0.64
N LEU A 56 -2.58 0.27 0.21
CA LEU A 56 -2.85 0.40 -1.21
C LEU A 56 -3.56 1.72 -1.50
N THR A 57 -3.48 2.15 -2.76
CA THR A 57 -4.27 3.26 -3.26
C THR A 57 -4.97 2.88 -4.55
N TYR A 58 -6.15 3.45 -4.77
CA TYR A 58 -6.92 3.32 -5.99
C TYR A 58 -7.84 4.52 -6.14
N LYS A 59 -7.89 5.13 -7.33
CA LYS A 59 -8.70 6.33 -7.63
C LYS A 59 -8.59 7.44 -6.57
N GLY A 60 -7.38 7.65 -6.05
CA GLY A 60 -7.09 8.72 -5.08
C GLY A 60 -7.51 8.42 -3.63
N VAL A 61 -8.07 7.23 -3.38
CA VAL A 61 -8.37 6.74 -2.03
C VAL A 61 -7.23 5.87 -1.55
N ARG A 62 -6.89 5.98 -0.26
CA ARG A 62 -5.92 5.11 0.40
C ARG A 62 -6.65 4.10 1.28
N PHE A 63 -6.14 2.88 1.26
CA PHE A 63 -6.63 1.76 2.04
C PHE A 63 -5.49 1.08 2.79
N GLU A 64 -5.83 0.46 3.91
CA GLU A 64 -4.93 -0.37 4.70
C GLU A 64 -5.47 -1.80 4.74
N GLY A 65 -4.57 -2.76 4.61
CA GLY A 65 -4.88 -4.18 4.68
C GLY A 65 -4.15 -4.88 5.81
N GLU A 66 -4.89 -5.42 6.75
CA GLU A 66 -4.38 -6.19 7.88
C GLU A 66 -4.38 -7.67 7.55
N LYS A 67 -3.23 -8.31 7.73
CA LYS A 67 -3.01 -9.70 7.35
C LYS A 67 -3.10 -10.61 8.57
N TYR A 68 -3.85 -11.69 8.45
CA TYR A 68 -3.96 -12.71 9.48
C TYR A 68 -3.37 -14.02 8.98
N LEU A 69 -2.35 -14.48 9.71
CA LEU A 69 -1.72 -15.78 9.47
C LEU A 69 -2.64 -16.89 9.98
N GLY A 70 -2.80 -17.92 9.17
CA GLY A 70 -3.43 -19.17 9.57
C GLY A 70 -2.68 -20.35 8.98
N THR A 71 -3.32 -21.51 9.04
CA THR A 71 -2.84 -22.77 8.46
C THR A 71 -3.71 -23.12 7.28
N THR A 72 -3.09 -23.34 6.12
CA THR A 72 -3.70 -24.05 4.99
C THR A 72 -3.34 -25.54 5.09
N ASP A 73 -3.86 -26.36 4.18
CA ASP A 73 -3.55 -27.80 4.14
C ASP A 73 -2.07 -28.09 3.87
N GLN A 74 -1.31 -27.10 3.39
CA GLN A 74 0.09 -27.25 2.96
C GLN A 74 1.09 -26.40 3.73
N ALA A 75 0.70 -25.23 4.28
CA ALA A 75 1.63 -24.31 4.94
C ALA A 75 0.95 -23.29 5.87
N PHE A 76 1.77 -22.55 6.63
CA PHE A 76 1.31 -21.33 7.30
C PHE A 76 1.30 -20.18 6.30
N GLU A 77 0.13 -19.64 6.00
CA GLU A 77 -0.07 -18.60 4.99
C GLU A 77 -1.06 -17.54 5.49
N VAL A 78 -1.15 -16.42 4.77
CA VAL A 78 -2.15 -15.38 5.04
C VAL A 78 -3.50 -15.89 4.55
N VAL A 79 -4.40 -16.21 5.48
CA VAL A 79 -5.71 -16.81 5.18
C VAL A 79 -6.86 -15.79 5.27
N SER A 80 -6.64 -14.65 5.92
CA SER A 80 -7.64 -13.59 6.02
C SER A 80 -6.98 -12.23 5.95
N ILE A 81 -7.61 -11.32 5.22
CA ILE A 81 -7.18 -9.94 5.04
C ILE A 81 -8.36 -9.03 5.30
N PHE A 82 -8.21 -8.07 6.22
CA PHE A 82 -9.19 -7.02 6.42
C PHE A 82 -8.75 -5.72 5.77
N ILE A 83 -9.62 -5.12 4.95
CA ILE A 83 -9.33 -3.87 4.25
C ILE A 83 -10.23 -2.74 4.77
N TRP A 84 -9.65 -1.58 5.04
CA TRP A 84 -10.38 -0.35 5.41
C TRP A 84 -9.72 0.90 4.84
N THR A 85 -10.40 2.03 4.93
CA THR A 85 -9.84 3.35 4.63
C THR A 85 -9.92 4.24 5.86
N ASP A 86 -8.91 5.08 6.05
CA ASP A 86 -8.89 6.19 7.00
C ASP A 86 -9.61 7.44 6.46
N THR A 87 -9.99 7.44 5.17
CA THR A 87 -10.66 8.56 4.49
C THR A 87 -11.99 8.17 3.85
N PRO A 88 -13.04 7.84 4.64
CA PRO A 88 -14.34 7.41 4.11
C PRO A 88 -14.98 8.43 3.16
N SER A 89 -14.73 9.72 3.36
CA SER A 89 -15.23 10.81 2.51
C SER A 89 -14.76 10.71 1.06
N LYS A 90 -13.59 10.12 0.81
CA LYS A 90 -13.04 9.94 -0.54
C LYS A 90 -13.61 8.72 -1.27
N LEU A 91 -14.43 7.89 -0.61
CA LEU A 91 -15.10 6.76 -1.26
C LEU A 91 -16.18 7.20 -2.26
N GLN A 92 -16.58 8.47 -2.24
CA GLN A 92 -17.58 9.00 -3.15
C GLN A 92 -17.19 8.77 -4.62
N GLY A 93 -18.09 8.16 -5.40
CA GLY A 93 -17.87 7.85 -6.81
C GLY A 93 -17.22 6.48 -7.07
N LEU A 94 -16.81 5.74 -6.03
CA LEU A 94 -16.43 4.33 -6.19
C LEU A 94 -17.68 3.44 -6.32
N SER A 95 -17.58 2.50 -7.24
CA SER A 95 -18.64 1.54 -7.57
C SER A 95 -18.31 0.14 -7.08
N LEU A 96 -19.25 -0.81 -7.23
CA LEU A 96 -19.02 -2.20 -6.85
C LEU A 96 -17.84 -2.82 -7.62
N SER A 97 -17.73 -2.55 -8.92
CA SER A 97 -16.65 -3.07 -9.76
C SER A 97 -15.28 -2.56 -9.32
N ASP A 98 -15.21 -1.36 -8.73
CA ASP A 98 -13.97 -0.83 -8.17
C ASP A 98 -13.50 -1.66 -6.97
N PHE A 99 -14.41 -2.03 -6.06
CA PHE A 99 -14.07 -2.88 -4.92
C PHE A 99 -13.77 -4.31 -5.34
N THR A 100 -14.44 -4.83 -6.37
CA THR A 100 -14.09 -6.13 -6.99
C THR A 100 -12.68 -6.07 -7.58
N PHE A 101 -12.35 -5.03 -8.34
CA PHE A 101 -11.01 -4.84 -8.91
C PHE A 101 -9.92 -4.82 -7.83
N ILE A 102 -10.12 -4.07 -6.74
CA ILE A 102 -9.17 -4.03 -5.63
C ILE A 102 -9.03 -5.42 -5.00
N THR A 103 -10.16 -6.10 -4.77
CA THR A 103 -10.17 -7.44 -4.18
C THR A 103 -9.38 -8.44 -5.04
N ASP A 104 -9.60 -8.43 -6.36
CA ASP A 104 -8.89 -9.31 -7.28
C ASP A 104 -7.39 -9.01 -7.31
N LYS A 105 -7.01 -7.73 -7.32
CA LYS A 105 -5.61 -7.31 -7.26
C LYS A 105 -4.90 -7.71 -5.97
N VAL A 106 -5.61 -7.73 -4.85
CA VAL A 106 -5.06 -8.24 -3.58
C VAL A 106 -4.90 -9.76 -3.65
N LYS A 107 -5.86 -10.49 -4.25
CA LYS A 107 -5.77 -11.95 -4.44
C LYS A 107 -4.64 -12.40 -5.36
N GLU A 108 -4.21 -11.56 -6.30
CA GLU A 108 -3.01 -11.86 -7.10
C GLU A 108 -1.76 -12.09 -6.21
N ASN A 109 -1.67 -11.40 -5.07
CA ASN A 109 -0.58 -11.55 -4.11
C ASN A 109 -0.91 -12.52 -2.96
N TYR A 110 -2.19 -12.70 -2.67
CA TYR A 110 -2.70 -13.49 -1.55
C TYR A 110 -3.84 -14.42 -2.02
N PRO A 111 -3.53 -15.47 -2.81
CA PRO A 111 -4.53 -16.28 -3.49
C PRO A 111 -5.45 -17.07 -2.54
N HIS A 112 -4.95 -17.44 -1.36
CA HIS A 112 -5.68 -18.22 -0.36
C HIS A 112 -6.38 -17.35 0.70
N ALA A 113 -6.25 -16.03 0.63
CA ALA A 113 -6.84 -15.13 1.61
C ALA A 113 -8.32 -14.85 1.34
N ALA A 114 -9.15 -15.02 2.36
CA ALA A 114 -10.46 -14.41 2.43
C ALA A 114 -10.30 -12.89 2.64
N ILE A 115 -10.93 -12.08 1.78
CA ILE A 115 -10.84 -10.63 1.84
C ILE A 115 -12.15 -10.09 2.41
N ASP A 116 -12.04 -9.46 3.57
CA ASP A 116 -13.15 -8.84 4.28
C ASP A 116 -12.98 -7.32 4.33
N TRP A 117 -14.02 -6.60 3.92
CA TRP A 117 -14.04 -5.15 4.04
C TRP A 117 -14.57 -4.75 5.41
N LYS A 118 -13.93 -3.78 6.08
CA LYS A 118 -14.50 -3.12 7.26
C LYS A 118 -15.48 -2.01 6.83
N SER A 119 -16.15 -1.41 7.80
CA SER A 119 -17.08 -0.29 7.56
C SER A 119 -16.35 0.94 6.99
N PRO A 120 -16.97 1.76 6.12
CA PRO A 120 -18.34 1.70 5.59
C PRO A 120 -18.54 0.81 4.35
N VAL A 121 -17.44 0.28 3.79
CA VAL A 121 -17.47 -0.47 2.52
C VAL A 121 -18.25 -1.77 2.66
N ARG A 122 -18.12 -2.46 3.80
CA ARG A 122 -18.89 -3.66 4.11
C ARG A 122 -20.40 -3.46 3.98
N GLU A 123 -20.92 -2.36 4.52
CA GLU A 123 -22.34 -2.05 4.46
C GLU A 123 -22.78 -1.72 3.03
N PHE A 124 -21.91 -1.11 2.24
CA PHE A 124 -22.15 -0.86 0.81
C PHE A 124 -22.22 -2.17 0.01
N LEU A 125 -21.25 -3.07 0.19
CA LEU A 125 -21.19 -4.36 -0.51
C LEU A 125 -22.35 -5.29 -0.12
N SER A 126 -22.72 -5.34 1.16
CA SER A 126 -23.82 -6.18 1.63
C SER A 126 -25.19 -5.73 1.12
N LYS A 127 -25.41 -4.41 0.93
CA LYS A 127 -26.64 -3.90 0.31
C LYS A 127 -26.78 -4.33 -1.15
N ALA A 128 -25.67 -4.39 -1.89
CA ALA A 128 -25.68 -4.81 -3.28
C ALA A 128 -25.91 -6.31 -3.49
N GLN A 129 -25.66 -7.13 -2.46
CA GLN A 129 -25.90 -8.58 -2.50
C GLN A 129 -27.33 -8.97 -2.12
N LYS A 130 -28.14 -8.04 -1.60
CA LYS A 130 -29.56 -8.30 -1.35
C LYS A 130 -30.34 -8.16 -2.68
N PRO A 131 -31.06 -9.20 -3.12
CA PRO A 131 -31.82 -9.20 -4.38
C PRO A 131 -32.98 -8.21 -4.35
#